data_AF-A0AAE3NN05-F1
#
_entry.id   AF-A0AAE3NN05-F1
#
_cell.length_a   1.000
_cell.length_b   1.000
_cell.length_c   1.000
_cell.angle_alpha   90.00
_cell.angle_beta   90.00
_cell.angle_gamma   90.00
#
_symmetry.space_group_name_H-M   'P 1'
#
loop_
_entity.id
_entity.type
_entity.pdbx_description
1 polymer ?
#
loop_
_entity_poly.entity_id
_entity_poly.type
_entity_poly.pdbx_seq_one_letter_code
_entity_poly.pdbx_strand_id
1 'polypeptide(L)' 'YFCDPHSPWQRGGIENGNGLLRRDLPRTTRLFDYDDTDIDDIVWMLNSTPRKCLGFQTQIEAFAQNLGVALDK' A
#
# COMPACT_ATOMS: atom_id res chain seq x y z
N TYR A 1 12.59 -3.25 11.92
CA TYR A 1 12.06 -2.42 13.03
C TYR A 1 10.67 -2.91 13.35
N PHE A 2 10.36 -3.23 14.60
CA PHE A 2 9.04 -3.68 15.04
C PHE A 2 8.39 -2.59 15.89
N CYS A 3 7.06 -2.49 15.85
CA CYS A 3 6.32 -1.57 16.69
C CYS A 3 6.17 -2.12 18.11
N ASP A 4 6.13 -1.24 19.09
CA ASP A 4 5.90 -1.58 20.48
C ASP A 4 4.49 -2.20 20.66
N PRO A 5 4.32 -3.17 21.57
CA PRO A 5 3.00 -3.69 21.91
C PRO A 5 2.03 -2.57 22.28
N HIS A 6 0.76 -2.72 21.89
CA HIS A 6 -0.32 -1.76 22.17
C HIS A 6 -0.08 -0.33 21.66
N SER A 7 0.81 -0.14 20.68
CA SER A 7 1.13 1.17 20.11
C SER A 7 0.64 1.33 18.66
N PRO A 8 -0.69 1.39 18.40
CA PRO A 8 -1.23 1.46 17.04
C PRO A 8 -0.76 2.68 16.24
N TRP A 9 -0.48 3.81 16.91
CA TRP A 9 0.00 5.04 16.28
C TRP A 9 1.34 4.88 15.55
N GLN A 10 2.17 3.90 15.93
CA GLN A 10 3.42 3.58 15.23
C GLN A 10 3.19 2.88 13.89
N ARG A 11 1.95 2.45 13.60
CA ARG A 11 1.55 1.74 12.38
C ARG A 11 0.63 2.57 11.49
N GLY A 12 0.56 3.89 11.68
CA GLY A 12 -0.39 4.75 10.97
C GLY A 12 -0.35 4.61 9.43
N GLY A 13 0.84 4.40 8.85
CA GLY A 13 0.97 4.14 7.41
C GLY A 13 0.36 2.81 6.96
N ILE A 14 0.57 1.75 7.74
CA ILE A 14 0.01 0.41 7.46
C ILE A 14 -1.51 0.45 7.62
N GLU A 15 -2.01 1.09 8.68
CA GLU A 15 -3.44 1.24 8.94
C GLU A 15 -4.14 2.05 7.84
N ASN A 16 -3.49 3.10 7.33
CA ASN A 16 -3.98 3.86 6.17
C ASN A 16 -4.05 2.98 4.91
N GLY A 17 -2.98 2.26 4.58
CA GLY A 17 -2.93 1.36 3.42
C GLY A 17 -3.98 0.25 3.48
N ASN A 18 -4.15 -0.37 4.65
CA ASN A 18 -5.20 -1.38 4.88
C ASN A 18 -6.61 -0.80 4.72
N GLY A 19 -6.83 0.46 5.11
CA GLY A 19 -8.11 1.13 4.91
C GLY A 19 -8.48 1.30 3.44
N LEU A 20 -7.49 1.50 2.56
CA LEU A 20 -7.69 1.60 1.13
C LEU A 20 -7.96 0.23 0.50
N LEU A 21 -7.16 -0.79 0.84
CA LEU A 21 -7.39 -2.17 0.41
C LEU A 21 -8.80 -2.65 0.77
N ARG A 22 -9.32 -2.24 1.92
CA ARG A 22 -10.67 -2.63 2.38
C ARG A 22 -11.83 -2.04 1.57
N ARG A 23 -11.56 -1.10 0.66
CA ARG A 23 -12.58 -0.61 -0.28
C ARG A 23 -12.94 -1.67 -1.31
N ASP A 24 -11.92 -2.40 -1.79
CA ASP A 24 -12.07 -3.45 -2.80
C ASP A 24 -12.10 -4.87 -2.19
N LEU A 25 -11.46 -5.03 -1.02
CA LEU A 25 -11.44 -6.25 -0.21
C LEU A 25 -12.08 -6.03 1.17
N PRO A 26 -13.41 -5.88 1.26
CA PRO A 26 -14.12 -5.86 2.54
C PRO A 26 -13.69 -6.99 3.49
N ARG A 27 -13.86 -6.78 4.80
CA ARG A 27 -13.37 -7.73 5.82
C ARG A 27 -13.90 -9.16 5.65
N THR A 28 -15.10 -9.32 5.12
CA THR A 28 -15.76 -10.61 4.91
C THR A 28 -15.54 -11.18 3.51
N THR A 29 -14.67 -10.56 2.71
CA THR A 29 -14.33 -11.03 1.37
C THR A 29 -13.66 -12.40 1.45
N ARG A 30 -14.14 -13.35 0.64
CA ARG A 30 -13.48 -14.64 0.44
C ARG A 30 -12.55 -14.51 -0.77
N LEU A 31 -11.26 -14.70 -0.55
CA LEU A 31 -10.26 -14.56 -1.61
C LEU A 31 -10.41 -15.61 -2.72
N PHE A 32 -11.10 -16.73 -2.46
CA PHE A 32 -11.42 -17.74 -3.48
C PHE A 32 -12.38 -17.25 -4.56
N ASP A 33 -13.09 -16.15 -4.31
CA ASP A 33 -14.00 -15.55 -5.28
C ASP A 33 -13.27 -14.56 -6.24
N TYR A 34 -11.95 -14.38 -6.07
CA TYR A 34 -11.10 -13.48 -6.83
C TYR A 34 -10.07 -14.30 -7.61
N ASP A 35 -9.82 -13.92 -8.85
CA ASP A 35 -8.70 -14.47 -9.60
C ASP A 35 -7.43 -13.62 -9.42
N ASP A 36 -6.31 -14.10 -9.95
CA ASP A 36 -5.04 -13.38 -9.86
C ASP A 36 -5.11 -12.01 -10.56
N THR A 37 -5.93 -11.87 -11.61
CA THR A 37 -6.08 -10.60 -12.32
C THR A 37 -6.86 -9.57 -11.51
N ASP A 38 -7.88 -9.98 -10.76
CA ASP A 38 -8.60 -9.11 -9.84
C ASP A 38 -7.64 -8.57 -8.75
N ILE A 39 -6.76 -9.44 -8.23
CA ILE A 39 -5.76 -9.04 -7.23
C ILE A 39 -4.74 -8.07 -7.82
N ASP A 40 -4.26 -8.34 -9.04
CA ASP A 40 -3.32 -7.46 -9.73
C ASP A 40 -3.93 -6.08 -10.00
N ASP A 41 -5.20 -6.00 -10.39
CA ASP A 41 -5.92 -4.74 -10.60
C ASP A 41 -6.05 -3.93 -9.32
N ILE A 42 -6.36 -4.58 -8.18
CA ILE A 42 -6.41 -3.92 -6.87
C ILE A 42 -5.03 -3.39 -6.47
N VAL A 43 -3.99 -4.18 -6.68
CA VAL A 43 -2.60 -3.78 -6.40
C VAL A 43 -2.18 -2.62 -7.29
N TRP A 44 -2.53 -2.66 -8.57
CA TRP A 44 -2.25 -1.59 -9.53
C TRP A 44 -2.94 -0.30 -9.13
N MET A 45 -4.24 -0.35 -8.80
CA MET A 45 -4.99 0.79 -8.30
C MET A 45 -4.34 1.38 -7.05
N LEU A 46 -3.99 0.54 -6.07
CA LEU A 46 -3.38 1.00 -4.82
C LEU A 46 -2.06 1.74 -5.11
N ASN A 47 -1.21 1.13 -5.92
CA ASN A 47 0.14 1.61 -6.21
C ASN A 47 0.15 2.84 -7.13
N SER A 48 -0.82 2.96 -8.02
CA SER A 48 -1.03 4.12 -8.91
C SER A 48 -1.84 5.25 -8.28
N THR A 49 -2.38 5.08 -7.06
CA THR A 49 -3.10 6.15 -6.36
C THR A 49 -2.13 7.18 -5.76
N PRO A 50 -2.24 8.47 -6.11
CA PRO A 50 -1.47 9.54 -5.48
C PRO A 50 -1.66 9.63 -3.96
N ARG A 51 -0.57 9.80 -3.21
CA ARG A 51 -0.59 9.90 -1.74
C ARG A 51 -0.16 11.27 -1.26
N LYS A 52 -0.97 11.92 -0.43
CA LYS A 52 -0.62 13.22 0.17
C LYS A 52 0.68 13.18 0.98
N CYS A 53 0.94 12.07 1.69
CA CYS A 53 2.18 11.89 2.46
C CYS A 53 3.44 11.76 1.59
N LEU A 54 3.29 11.49 0.29
CA LEU A 54 4.37 11.42 -0.70
C LEU A 54 4.40 12.68 -1.60
N GLY A 55 3.83 13.81 -1.14
CA GLY A 55 3.75 15.02 -1.96
C GLY A 55 2.86 14.86 -3.19
N PHE A 56 1.82 14.03 -3.10
CA PHE A 56 0.92 13.65 -4.20
C PHE A 56 1.57 12.83 -5.32
N GLN A 57 2.72 12.22 -5.08
CA GLN A 57 3.24 11.17 -5.94
C GLN A 57 2.51 9.84 -5.66
N THR A 58 2.49 8.97 -6.67
CA THR A 58 2.06 7.58 -6.53
C THR A 58 3.12 6.75 -5.80
N GLN A 59 2.74 5.58 -5.28
CA GLN A 59 3.67 4.71 -4.59
C GLN A 59 4.73 4.16 -5.56
N ILE A 60 4.35 3.89 -6.81
CA ILE A 60 5.27 3.45 -7.88
C ILE A 60 6.32 4.52 -8.16
N GLU A 61 5.90 5.77 -8.35
CA GLU A 61 6.83 6.89 -8.62
C GLU A 61 7.81 7.10 -7.47
N ALA A 62 7.30 7.16 -6.24
CA ALA A 62 8.13 7.34 -5.05
C ALA A 62 9.10 6.16 -4.85
N PHE A 63 8.66 4.93 -5.11
CA PHE A 63 9.50 3.75 -5.03
C PHE A 63 10.60 3.76 -6.09
N ALA A 64 10.26 4.07 -7.35
CA ALA A 64 11.22 4.17 -8.44
C ALA A 64 12.31 5.23 -8.19
N GLN A 65 11.92 6.39 -7.64
CA GLN A 65 12.88 7.44 -7.26
C GLN A 65 13.86 6.96 -6.18
N ASN A 66 13.39 6.22 -5.18
CA ASN A 66 14.25 5.69 -4.12
C ASN A 66 15.14 4.53 -4.59
N LEU A 67 14.68 3.72 -5.56
CA LEU A 67 15.49 2.67 -6.17
C LEU A 67 16.70 3.22 -6.91
N GLY A 68 16.54 4.29 -7.70
CA GLY A 68 17.66 4.94 -8.37
C GLY A 68 18.71 5.45 -7.38
N VAL A 69 18.24 6.10 -6.30
CA VAL A 69 19.11 6.59 -5.21
C VAL A 69 19.84 5.47 -4.45
N ALA A 70 19.27 4.26 -4.41
CA ALA A 70 19.87 3.10 -3.74
C ALA A 70 20.90 2.37 -4.60
N LEU A 71 20.80 2.45 -5.93
CA LEU A 71 21.75 1.84 -6.87
C LEU A 71 22.94 2.75 -7.20
N ASP A 72 22.78 4.06 -7.05
CA ASP A 72 23.83 5.07 -7.27
C ASP A 72 24.77 5.25 -6.05
N LYS A 73 24.77 4.30 -5.09
CA LYS A 73 25.63 4.31 -3.89
C LYS A 73 26.53 3.09 -3.79
#